data_AF-A0A497HHF5-F1
#
_entry.id   AF-A0A497HHF5-F1
#
_cell.length_a   1.000
_cell.length_b   1.000
_cell.length_c   1.000
_cell.angle_alpha   90.00
_cell.angle_beta   90.00
_cell.angle_gamma   90.00
#
_symmetry.space_group_name_H-M   'P 1'
#
loop_
_entity.id
_entity.type
_entity.pdbx_description
1 polymer ?
#
loop_
_entity_poly.entity_id
_entity_poly.type
_entity_poly.pdbx_seq_one_letter_code
_entity_poly.pdbx_strand_id
1 'polypeptide(L)'
;MIVRFSGSQRFAHFAGALAIMILFITGLPITFSEHLRWFALLMGGYKVTMLVHRAAAVVLIFVSIFLVTDYIISLIRGETKLRNIIFNFKDIRDFCDDVAYALRMYPEEPKITKYNWLMKASLSFVILEI
;
A
#
# COMPACT_ATOMS: atom_id res chain seq x y z
N MET A 1 10.79 -6.87 -23.09
CA MET A 1 10.01 -6.23 -22.01
C MET A 1 10.80 -6.34 -20.72
N ILE A 2 11.02 -5.24 -20.00
CA ILE A 2 11.75 -5.25 -18.72
C ILE A 2 10.77 -5.64 -17.61
N VAL A 3 11.04 -6.72 -16.87
CA VAL A 3 10.19 -7.15 -15.75
C VAL A 3 10.49 -6.29 -14.52
N ARG A 4 9.55 -5.41 -14.15
CA ARG A 4 9.70 -4.48 -13.01
C ARG A 4 9.41 -5.13 -11.66
N PHE A 5 8.46 -6.05 -11.61
CA PHE A 5 8.05 -6.80 -10.42
C PHE A 5 7.89 -8.29 -10.74
N SER A 6 8.35 -9.15 -9.84
CA SER A 6 8.23 -10.60 -9.98
C SER A 6 6.77 -11.04 -9.93
N GLY A 7 6.48 -12.28 -10.36
CA GLY A 7 5.14 -12.86 -10.23
C GLY A 7 4.67 -12.94 -8.78
N SER A 8 5.57 -13.32 -7.87
CA SER A 8 5.29 -13.43 -6.43
C SER A 8 5.02 -12.07 -5.79
N GLN A 9 5.79 -11.02 -6.13
CA GLN A 9 5.54 -9.66 -5.66
C GLN A 9 4.16 -9.14 -6.10
N ARG A 10 3.76 -9.41 -7.35
CA ARG A 10 2.44 -9.01 -7.86
C ARG A 10 1.30 -9.73 -7.16
N PHE A 11 1.46 -11.03 -6.92
CA PHE A 11 0.47 -11.82 -6.17
C PHE A 11 0.35 -11.32 -4.73
N ALA A 12 1.47 -11.12 -4.03
CA ALA A 12 1.49 -10.61 -2.67
C ALA A 12 0.84 -9.22 -2.58
N HIS A 13 1.12 -8.32 -3.53
CA HIS A 13 0.47 -7.02 -3.61
C HIS A 13 -1.05 -7.13 -3.80
N PHE A 14 -1.51 -8.00 -4.70
CA PHE A 14 -2.95 -8.22 -4.90
C PHE A 14 -3.63 -8.81 -3.66
N ALA A 15 -3.00 -9.79 -3.01
CA ALA A 15 -3.49 -10.37 -1.76
C ALA A 15 -3.55 -9.33 -0.63
N GLY A 16 -2.52 -8.48 -0.52
CA GLY A 16 -2.48 -7.38 0.43
C GLY A 16 -3.58 -6.34 0.19
N ALA A 17 -3.78 -5.94 -1.08
CA ALA A 17 -4.85 -5.02 -1.45
C ALA A 17 -6.24 -5.58 -1.10
N LEU A 18 -6.48 -6.86 -1.37
CA LEU A 18 -7.71 -7.53 -1.00
C LEU A 18 -7.90 -7.60 0.52
N ALA A 19 -6.85 -7.96 1.27
CA ALA A 19 -6.87 -8.01 2.73
C ALA A 19 -7.18 -6.64 3.34
N ILE A 20 -6.52 -5.56 2.86
CA ILE A 20 -6.79 -4.19 3.29
C ILE A 20 -8.23 -3.78 2.98
N MET A 21 -8.74 -4.11 1.80
CA MET A 21 -10.13 -3.82 1.43
C MET A 21 -11.12 -4.51 2.38
N ILE A 22 -10.89 -5.80 2.70
CA ILE A 22 -11.73 -6.55 3.63
C ILE A 22 -11.64 -5.96 5.04
N LEU A 23 -10.44 -5.60 5.50
CA LEU A 23 -10.22 -4.94 6.80
C LEU A 23 -10.96 -3.61 6.89
N PHE A 24 -10.89 -2.79 5.83
CA PHE A 24 -11.60 -1.52 5.76
C PHE A 24 -13.11 -1.74 5.84
N ILE A 25 -13.67 -2.62 5.00
CA ILE A 25 -15.11 -2.93 4.95
C ILE A 25 -15.61 -3.47 6.30
N THR A 26 -14.89 -4.42 6.89
CA THR A 26 -15.30 -5.05 8.16
C THR A 26 -15.02 -4.16 9.37
N GLY A 27 -14.01 -3.28 9.31
CA GLY A 27 -13.64 -2.35 10.37
C GLY A 27 -14.66 -1.22 10.57
N LEU A 28 -15.23 -0.70 9.47
CA LEU A 28 -16.24 0.37 9.54
C LEU A 28 -17.41 0.07 10.51
N PRO A 29 -18.13 -1.06 10.40
CA PRO A 29 -19.24 -1.36 11.30
C PRO A 29 -18.81 -1.83 12.69
N ILE A 30 -17.56 -2.26 12.87
CA ILE A 30 -16.98 -2.55 14.19
C ILE A 30 -16.74 -1.24 14.95
N THR A 31 -16.07 -0.28 14.31
CA THR A 31 -15.73 1.02 14.92
C THR A 31 -16.97 1.89 15.11
N PHE A 32 -17.79 2.05 14.08
CA PHE A 32 -18.98 2.91 14.10
C PHE A 32 -20.25 2.11 14.34
N SER A 33 -20.23 1.22 15.34
CA SER A 33 -21.31 0.28 15.61
C SER A 33 -22.67 0.95 15.81
N GLU A 34 -22.71 2.14 16.40
CA GLU A 34 -23.95 2.90 16.62
C GLU A 34 -24.65 3.30 15.31
N HIS A 35 -23.88 3.64 14.27
CA HIS A 35 -24.41 4.13 12.99
C HIS A 35 -24.46 3.04 11.91
N LEU A 36 -23.55 2.07 11.97
CA LEU A 36 -23.31 1.07 10.93
C LEU A 36 -23.67 -0.36 11.36
N ARG A 37 -24.45 -0.53 12.43
CA ARG A 37 -24.93 -1.86 12.87
C ARG A 37 -25.56 -2.68 11.76
N TRP A 38 -26.37 -2.04 10.91
CA TRP A 38 -27.05 -2.70 9.80
C TRP A 38 -26.06 -3.36 8.83
N PHE A 39 -24.86 -2.79 8.66
CA PHE A 39 -23.85 -3.32 7.77
C PHE A 39 -23.17 -4.58 8.35
N ALA A 40 -22.91 -4.61 9.66
CA ALA A 40 -22.48 -5.85 10.33
C ALA A 40 -23.54 -6.95 10.21
N LEU A 41 -24.83 -6.61 10.33
CA LEU A 41 -25.93 -7.58 10.18
C LEU A 41 -26.00 -8.17 8.76
N LEU A 42 -25.80 -7.36 7.72
CA LEU A 42 -25.71 -7.85 6.33
C LEU A 42 -24.56 -8.85 6.12
N MET A 43 -23.46 -8.69 6.87
CA MET A 43 -22.32 -9.61 6.82
C MET A 43 -22.50 -10.90 7.65
N GLY A 44 -23.69 -11.12 8.24
CA GLY A 44 -23.95 -12.27 9.12
C GLY A 44 -23.79 -11.98 10.61
N GLY A 45 -23.74 -10.70 11.00
CA GLY A 45 -23.63 -10.23 12.37
C GLY A 45 -22.19 -10.06 12.86
N TYR A 46 -22.03 -9.38 14.00
CA TYR A 46 -20.71 -8.99 14.54
C TYR A 46 -19.74 -10.16 14.74
N LYS A 47 -20.24 -11.34 15.12
CA LYS A 47 -19.38 -12.53 15.29
C LYS A 47 -18.69 -12.92 13.97
N VAL A 48 -19.43 -12.89 12.87
CA VAL A 48 -18.91 -13.19 11.54
C VAL A 48 -18.01 -12.05 11.05
N THR A 49 -18.46 -10.80 11.17
CA THR A 49 -17.67 -9.62 10.78
C THR A 49 -16.30 -9.59 11.46
N MET A 50 -16.25 -9.80 12.78
CA MET A 50 -14.98 -9.83 13.53
C MET A 50 -14.12 -11.05 13.20
N LEU A 51 -14.71 -12.20 12.86
CA LEU A 51 -13.96 -13.38 12.42
C LEU A 51 -13.27 -13.09 11.07
N VAL A 52 -14.02 -12.56 10.10
CA VAL A 52 -13.50 -12.18 8.78
C VAL A 52 -12.43 -11.10 8.90
N HIS A 53 -12.65 -10.07 9.73
CA HIS A 53 -11.67 -9.02 9.97
C HIS A 53 -10.33 -9.58 10.47
N ARG A 54 -10.37 -10.45 11.48
CA ARG A 54 -9.15 -11.09 12.03
C ARG A 54 -8.47 -12.00 11.02
N ALA A 55 -9.23 -12.76 10.22
CA ALA A 55 -8.66 -13.58 9.16
C ALA A 55 -7.94 -12.72 8.11
N ALA A 56 -8.54 -11.60 7.69
CA ALA A 56 -7.91 -10.64 6.78
C ALA A 56 -6.66 -9.99 7.39
N ALA A 57 -6.67 -9.69 8.69
CA ALA A 57 -5.51 -9.16 9.41
C ALA A 57 -4.34 -10.15 9.38
N VAL A 58 -4.60 -11.44 9.61
CA VAL A 58 -3.58 -12.50 9.54
C VAL A 58 -2.98 -12.58 8.13
N VAL A 59 -3.82 -12.55 7.08
CA VAL A 59 -3.34 -12.52 5.70
C VAL A 59 -2.46 -11.29 5.44
N LEU A 60 -2.89 -10.11 5.90
CA LEU A 60 -2.11 -8.88 5.73
C LEU A 60 -0.75 -8.97 6.43
N ILE A 61 -0.68 -9.54 7.64
CA ILE A 61 0.58 -9.77 8.35
C ILE A 61 1.53 -10.63 7.53
N PHE A 62 1.07 -11.77 7.00
CA PHE A 62 1.90 -12.64 6.18
C PHE A 62 2.36 -11.98 4.88
N VAL A 63 1.49 -11.22 4.22
CA VAL A 63 1.84 -10.44 3.02
C VAL A 63 2.90 -9.39 3.33
N SER A 64 2.75 -8.66 4.43
CA SER A 64 3.71 -7.64 4.87
C SER A 64 5.07 -8.27 5.17
N ILE A 65 5.10 -9.40 5.89
CA ILE A 65 6.35 -10.14 6.15
C ILE A 65 7.01 -10.53 4.82
N PHE A 66 6.24 -11.12 3.89
CA PHE A 66 6.78 -11.53 2.59
C PHE A 66 7.39 -10.35 1.82
N LEU A 67 6.68 -9.21 1.71
CA LEU A 67 7.16 -8.04 0.99
C LEU A 67 8.40 -7.42 1.64
N VAL A 68 8.45 -7.36 2.97
CA VAL A 68 9.63 -6.87 3.71
C VAL A 68 10.83 -7.80 3.53
N THR A 69 10.62 -9.12 3.66
CA THR A 69 11.69 -10.11 3.45
C THR A 69 12.24 -10.05 2.03
N ASP A 70 11.37 -10.01 1.02
CA ASP A 70 11.77 -9.88 -0.38
C ASP A 70 12.60 -8.60 -0.61
N TYR A 71 12.16 -7.47 -0.04
CA TYR A 71 12.92 -6.22 -0.12
C TYR A 71 14.28 -6.29 0.57
N ILE A 72 14.37 -6.90 1.76
CA ILE A 72 15.64 -7.09 2.50
C ILE A 72 16.59 -7.96 1.70
N ILE A 73 16.11 -9.04 1.08
CA ILE A 73 16.93 -9.92 0.24
C ILE A 73 17.49 -9.12 -0.96
N SER A 74 16.66 -8.35 -1.66
CA SER A 74 17.13 -7.49 -2.75
C SER A 74 18.12 -6.41 -2.28
N LEU A 75 17.98 -5.91 -1.05
CA LEU A 75 18.94 -4.97 -0.46
C LEU A 75 20.30 -5.65 -0.22
N ILE A 76 20.30 -6.85 0.36
CA ILE A 76 21.52 -7.65 0.61
C ILE A 76 22.22 -8.02 -0.70
N ARG A 77 21.47 -8.32 -1.76
CA ARG A 77 21.99 -8.61 -3.10
C ARG A 77 22.49 -7.37 -3.86
N GLY A 78 22.27 -6.17 -3.33
CA GLY A 78 22.64 -4.91 -3.99
C GLY A 78 21.75 -4.53 -5.18
N GLU A 79 20.60 -5.20 -5.36
CA GLU A 79 19.64 -4.96 -6.43
C GLU A 79 18.79 -3.69 -6.19
N THR A 80 18.73 -3.22 -4.95
CA THR A 80 18.02 -1.99 -4.55
C THR A 80 18.76 -1.25 -3.42
N LYS A 81 18.32 -0.02 -3.11
CA LYS A 81 18.84 0.82 -2.03
C LYS A 81 17.68 1.38 -1.22
N LEU A 82 17.85 1.51 0.10
CA LEU A 82 16.84 2.08 1.01
C LEU A 82 16.34 3.47 0.57
N ARG A 83 17.23 4.32 0.05
CA ARG A 83 16.88 5.64 -0.49
C ARG A 83 15.83 5.58 -1.62
N ASN A 84 15.69 4.45 -2.31
CA ASN A 84 14.74 4.31 -3.40
C ASN A 84 13.28 4.15 -2.93
N ILE A 85 13.06 3.81 -1.65
CA ILE A 85 11.70 3.60 -1.12
C ILE A 85 11.31 4.62 -0.04
N ILE A 86 12.29 5.27 0.59
CA ILE A 86 12.05 6.28 1.64
C ILE A 86 11.83 7.65 1.00
N PHE A 87 10.75 8.33 1.42
CA PHE A 87 10.46 9.70 1.02
C PHE A 87 11.58 10.66 1.46
N ASN A 88 12.01 11.53 0.55
CA ASN A 88 13.09 12.49 0.77
C ASN A 88 12.80 13.83 0.08
N PHE A 89 13.62 14.85 0.34
CA PHE A 89 13.40 16.21 -0.20
C PHE A 89 13.32 16.29 -1.74
N LYS A 90 13.92 15.34 -2.48
CA LYS A 90 13.75 15.28 -3.95
C LYS A 90 12.30 14.98 -4.33
N ASP A 91 11.60 14.16 -3.54
CA ASP A 91 10.22 13.75 -3.85
C ASP A 91 9.25 14.93 -3.75
N ILE A 92 9.56 15.96 -2.96
CA ILE A 92 8.80 17.23 -2.94
C ILE A 92 8.98 17.99 -4.25
N ARG A 93 10.19 18.03 -4.80
CA ARG A 93 10.45 18.64 -6.11
C ARG A 93 9.75 17.86 -7.21
N ASP A 94 9.86 16.53 -7.19
CA ASP A 94 9.19 15.65 -8.15
C ASP A 94 7.66 15.84 -8.11
N PHE A 95 7.07 16.07 -6.93
CA PHE A 95 5.66 16.43 -6.78
C PHE A 95 5.32 17.77 -7.46
N CYS A 96 6.11 18.83 -7.22
CA CYS A 96 5.86 20.13 -7.84
C CYS A 96 5.99 20.06 -9.37
N ASP A 97 6.97 19.31 -9.87
CA ASP A 97 7.17 19.09 -11.30
C ASP A 97 5.98 18.33 -11.93
N ASP A 98 5.49 17.28 -11.25
CA ASP A 98 4.28 16.53 -11.67
C ASP A 98 3.03 17.43 -11.69
N VAL A 99 2.85 18.30 -10.69
CA VAL A 99 1.72 19.26 -10.65
C VAL A 99 1.85 20.30 -11.77
N ALA A 100 3.03 20.86 -12.00
CA ALA A 100 3.27 21.82 -13.07
C ALA A 100 3.03 21.18 -14.45
N TYR A 101 3.44 19.93 -14.64
CA TYR A 101 3.14 19.16 -15.84
C TYR A 101 1.64 18.91 -16.01
N ALA A 102 0.94 18.50 -14.94
CA ALA A 102 -0.52 18.30 -14.96
C ALA A 102 -1.29 19.59 -15.31
N LEU A 103 -0.77 20.75 -14.89
CA LEU A 103 -1.28 22.08 -15.23
C LEU A 103 -0.82 22.59 -16.60
N ARG A 104 -0.09 21.78 -17.38
CA ARG A 104 0.49 22.12 -18.70
C ARG A 104 1.44 23.32 -18.68
N MET A 105 2.03 23.62 -17.52
CA MET A 105 3.04 24.67 -17.38
C MET A 105 4.43 24.20 -17.82
N TYR A 106 4.61 22.90 -17.99
CA TYR A 106 5.85 22.27 -18.42
C TYR A 106 5.58 21.29 -19.58
N PRO A 107 6.36 21.33 -20.67
CA PRO A 107 6.06 20.55 -21.87
C PRO A 107 6.48 19.08 -21.79
N GLU A 108 7.43 18.72 -20.92
CA GLU A 108 7.96 17.35 -20.82
C GLU A 108 7.49 16.62 -19.56
N GLU A 109 7.22 15.32 -19.66
CA GLU A 109 6.86 14.51 -18.50
C GLU A 109 8.09 14.34 -17.56
N PRO A 110 7.93 14.51 -16.23
CA PRO A 110 9.03 14.33 -15.29
C PRO A 110 9.67 12.93 -15.36
N LYS A 111 11.00 12.86 -15.27
CA LYS A 111 11.71 11.57 -15.30
C LYS A 111 11.58 10.84 -13.97
N ILE A 112 10.73 9.82 -13.96
CA ILE A 112 10.43 9.03 -12.76
C ILE A 112 11.42 7.87 -12.58
N THR A 113 11.87 7.64 -11.35
CA THR A 113 12.67 6.46 -10.97
C THR A 113 11.83 5.17 -10.92
N LYS A 114 12.46 4.02 -10.64
CA LYS A 114 11.71 2.88 -10.07
C LYS A 114 11.10 3.42 -8.77
N TYR A 115 9.80 3.45 -8.52
CA TYR A 115 9.15 4.24 -7.44
C TYR A 115 9.15 5.77 -7.67
N ASN A 116 7.95 6.34 -7.79
CA ASN A 116 7.70 7.78 -7.85
C ASN A 116 7.50 8.36 -6.44
N TRP A 117 7.38 9.69 -6.34
CA TRP A 117 7.13 10.38 -5.07
C TRP A 117 5.85 9.85 -4.39
N LEU A 118 4.79 9.57 -5.16
CA LEU A 118 3.51 9.08 -4.63
C LEU A 118 3.65 7.70 -3.99
N MET A 119 4.30 6.74 -4.67
CA MET A 119 4.55 5.39 -4.14
C MET A 119 5.38 5.44 -2.86
N LYS A 120 6.41 6.30 -2.81
CA LYS A 120 7.22 6.48 -1.60
C LYS A 120 6.40 7.12 -0.47
N ALA A 121 5.60 8.15 -0.78
CA ALA A 121 4.72 8.78 0.18
C ALA A 121 3.70 7.79 0.75
N SER A 122 3.04 7.00 -0.10
CA SER A 122 2.11 5.95 0.32
C SER A 122 2.79 4.88 1.18
N LEU A 123 3.99 4.44 0.82
CA LEU A 123 4.74 3.47 1.62
C LEU A 123 5.18 4.07 2.97
N SER A 124 5.67 5.32 2.98
CA SER A 124 6.04 6.01 4.21
C SER A 124 4.84 6.23 5.13
N PHE A 125 3.67 6.56 4.59
CA PHE A 125 2.42 6.64 5.34
C PHE A 125 2.08 5.30 6.00
N VAL A 126 2.10 4.21 5.23
CA VAL A 126 1.84 2.85 5.74
C VAL A 126 2.84 2.42 6.83
N ILE A 127 4.09 2.88 6.76
CA ILE A 127 5.12 2.55 7.76
C ILE A 127 5.00 3.41 9.02
N LEU A 128 4.64 4.69 8.90
CA LEU A 128 4.68 5.67 9.99
C LEU A 128 3.34 5.84 10.74
N GLU A 129 2.21 5.57 10.10
CA GLU A 129 0.88 5.65 10.72
C GLU A 129 0.35 4.30 11.25
N ILE A 130 1.23 3.30 11.41
CA ILE A 130 0.99 2.15 12.31
C ILE A 130 1.55 2.50 13.69
#